data_AF-A0A0N1ID99-F1
#
_entry.id   AF-A0A0N1ID99-F1
#
_cell.length_a   1.000
_cell.length_b   1.000
_cell.length_c   1.000
_cell.angle_alpha   90.00
_cell.angle_beta   90.00
_cell.angle_gamma   90.00
#
_symmetry.space_group_name_H-M   'P 1'
#
loop_
_entity.id
_entity.type
_entity.pdbx_description
1 polymer ?
#
loop_
_entity_poly.entity_id
_entity_poly.type
_entity_poly.pdbx_seq_one_letter_code
_entity_poly.pdbx_strand_id
1 'polypeptide(L)' 'MEPKHMNEFRFVIAQCVVGNRDRVSQQIQIKLGDYQIAQTLLDDPSKSIGICAEPPSPAPCEYTMQNIM' A
#
# COMPACT_ATOMS: atom_id res chain seq x y z
N MET A 1 26.48 -48.85 12.00
CA MET A 1 25.65 -48.08 11.05
C MET A 1 25.98 -46.63 11.34
N GLU A 2 26.81 -46.00 10.52
CA GLU A 2 27.28 -44.62 10.77
C GLU A 2 26.15 -43.62 10.47
N PRO A 3 25.86 -42.64 11.35
CA PRO A 3 24.84 -41.65 11.09
C PRO A 3 25.26 -40.77 9.91
N LYS A 4 24.45 -40.75 8.85
CA LYS A 4 24.66 -39.84 7.71
C LYS A 4 24.56 -38.42 8.22
N HIS A 5 25.63 -37.64 8.03
CA HIS A 5 25.64 -36.21 8.32
C HIS A 5 24.49 -35.54 7.56
N MET A 6 23.46 -35.09 8.28
CA MET A 6 22.42 -34.24 7.72
C MET A 6 22.95 -32.81 7.74
N ASN A 7 23.11 -32.22 6.55
CA ASN A 7 23.44 -30.81 6.45
C ASN A 7 22.27 -29.98 7.03
N GLU A 8 22.55 -29.24 8.09
CA GLU A 8 21.59 -28.30 8.69
C GLU A 8 21.63 -26.99 7.91
N PHE A 9 20.53 -26.63 7.25
CA PHE A 9 20.36 -25.33 6.61
C PHE A 9 19.73 -24.36 7.61
N ARG A 10 20.49 -23.32 7.99
CA ARG A 10 20.00 -22.25 8.86
C ARG A 10 19.75 -21.00 8.03
N PHE A 11 18.52 -20.52 8.06
CA PHE A 11 18.22 -19.16 7.59
C PHE A 11 18.54 -18.18 8.71
N VAL A 12 19.37 -17.19 8.41
CA VAL A 12 19.60 -16.05 9.29
C VAL A 12 18.47 -15.04 9.12
N ILE A 13 18.16 -14.31 10.19
CA ILE A 13 17.19 -13.22 10.17
C ILE A 13 17.67 -12.16 9.18
N ALA A 14 16.77 -11.73 8.29
CA ALA A 14 17.07 -10.71 7.29
C ALA A 14 17.44 -9.37 7.95
N GLN A 15 18.50 -8.74 7.47
CA GLN A 15 18.93 -7.40 7.90
C GLN A 15 18.56 -6.36 6.85
N CYS A 16 18.06 -5.21 7.29
CA CYS A 16 17.79 -4.07 6.42
C CYS A 16 19.10 -3.43 5.97
N VAL A 17 19.30 -3.30 4.66
CA VAL A 17 20.47 -2.64 4.07
C VAL A 17 20.09 -1.22 3.66
N VAL A 18 20.72 -0.23 4.29
CA VAL A 18 20.49 1.19 4.00
C VAL A 18 21.70 1.78 3.26
N GLY A 19 21.45 2.64 2.26
CA GLY A 19 22.51 3.43 1.58
C GLY A 19 23.16 2.78 0.35
N ASN A 20 23.17 1.46 0.22
CA ASN A 20 23.61 0.78 -1.00
C ASN A 20 22.40 0.32 -1.83
N ARG A 21 21.81 1.25 -2.60
CA ARG A 21 20.65 0.95 -3.45
C ARG A 21 21.12 0.49 -4.81
N ASP A 22 21.02 -0.81 -5.07
CA ASP A 22 21.18 -1.34 -6.42
C ASP A 22 20.18 -0.69 -7.39
N ARG A 23 20.47 -0.77 -8.69
CA ARG A 23 19.65 -0.12 -9.73
C ARG A 23 18.19 -0.56 -9.70
N VAL A 24 17.91 -1.80 -9.31
CA VAL A 24 16.54 -2.33 -9.24
C VAL A 24 15.82 -1.73 -8.04
N SER A 25 16.45 -1.73 -6.86
CA SER A 25 15.92 -1.06 -5.65
C SER A 25 15.60 0.42 -5.91
N GLN A 26 16.45 1.13 -6.65
CA GLN A 26 16.17 2.51 -7.04
C GLN A 26 14.93 2.63 -7.94
N GLN A 27 14.80 1.76 -8.95
CA GLN A 27 13.62 1.76 -9.83
C GLN A 27 12.33 1.44 -9.10
N ILE A 28 12.37 0.53 -8.12
CA ILE A 28 11.23 0.18 -7.28
C ILE A 28 10.80 1.41 -6.47
N GLN A 29 11.73 2.05 -5.78
CA GLN A 29 11.45 3.25 -4.99
C GLN A 29 10.89 4.39 -5.86
N ILE A 30 11.41 4.58 -7.08
CA ILE A 30 10.90 5.60 -8.01
C ILE A 30 9.46 5.29 -8.44
N LYS A 31 9.15 4.01 -8.72
CA LYS A 31 7.84 3.60 -9.23
C LYS A 31 6.77 3.53 -8.14
N LEU A 32 7.14 3.07 -6.95
CA LEU A 32 6.20 2.74 -5.87
C LEU A 32 6.26 3.71 -4.69
N GLY A 33 7.28 4.56 -4.62
CA GLY A 33 7.48 5.50 -3.52
C GLY A 33 8.22 4.87 -2.33
N ASP A 34 8.05 5.49 -1.16
CA ASP A 34 8.79 5.10 0.04
C ASP A 34 8.18 3.90 0.75
N TYR A 35 9.01 2.87 0.94
CA TYR A 35 8.60 1.63 1.59
C TYR A 35 8.12 1.85 3.03
N GLN A 36 8.74 2.74 3.82
CA GLN A 36 8.34 2.94 5.23
C GLN A 36 6.96 3.60 5.32
N ILE A 37 6.67 4.51 4.39
CA ILE A 37 5.35 5.13 4.27
C ILE A 37 4.33 4.05 3.87
N ALA A 38 4.61 3.29 2.80
CA ALA A 38 3.74 2.22 2.34
C ALA A 38 3.48 1.17 3.43
N GLN A 39 4.52 0.77 4.17
CA GLN A 39 4.43 -0.17 5.28
C GLN A 39 3.48 0.33 6.36
N THR A 40 3.59 1.60 6.76
CA THR A 40 2.69 2.20 7.76
C THR A 40 1.23 2.15 7.33
N LEU A 41 0.96 2.34 6.03
CA LEU A 41 -0.39 2.28 5.45
C LEU A 41 -0.91 0.84 5.33
N LEU A 42 -0.02 -0.12 5.08
CA LEU A 42 -0.36 -1.55 5.02
C LEU A 42 -0.66 -2.11 6.42
N ASP A 43 0.10 -1.69 7.42
CA ASP A 43 -0.08 -2.11 8.81
C ASP A 43 -1.34 -1.49 9.44
N ASP A 44 -1.68 -0.26 9.05
CA ASP A 44 -2.86 0.46 9.52
C ASP A 44 -3.59 1.14 8.36
N PRO A 45 -4.53 0.43 7.71
CA PRO A 45 -5.29 0.96 6.58
C PRO A 45 -6.10 2.21 6.92
N SER A 46 -6.42 2.46 8.20
CA SER A 46 -7.14 3.67 8.61
C SER A 46 -6.29 4.94 8.49
N LYS A 47 -4.96 4.80 8.37
CA LYS A 47 -4.04 5.91 8.07
C LYS A 47 -3.96 6.24 6.59
N SER A 48 -4.58 5.43 5.72
CA SER A 48 -4.72 5.79 4.32
C SER A 48 -5.58 7.04 4.21
N ILE A 49 -5.16 8.00 3.36
CA ILE A 49 -5.95 9.20 3.11
C ILE A 49 -7.32 8.74 2.64
N GLY A 50 -8.33 9.10 3.43
CA GLY A 50 -9.69 8.65 3.29
C GLY A 50 -10.14 8.77 1.85
N ILE A 51 -10.57 7.64 1.30
CA ILE A 51 -11.45 7.66 0.13
C ILE A 51 -12.68 8.42 0.62
N CYS A 52 -12.78 9.69 0.24
CA CYS A 52 -13.94 10.50 0.53
C CYS A 52 -15.16 9.66 0.18
N ALA A 53 -16.09 9.51 1.13
CA ALA A 53 -17.40 8.99 0.83
C ALA A 53 -17.88 9.68 -0.45
N GLU A 54 -18.38 8.88 -1.40
CA GLU A 54 -18.99 9.38 -2.64
C GLU A 54 -19.79 10.66 -2.29
N PRO A 55 -19.48 11.82 -2.91
CA PRO A 55 -20.21 13.03 -2.58
C PRO A 55 -21.69 12.74 -2.79
N PRO A 56 -22.59 13.14 -1.85
CA PRO A 56 -24.00 12.82 -1.97
C PRO A 56 -24.49 13.24 -3.36
N SER A 57 -25.09 12.28 -4.08
CA SER A 57 -25.60 12.49 -5.44
C SER A 57 -26.42 13.78 -5.47
N PRO A 58 -26.14 14.74 -6.38
CA PRO A 58 -26.88 15.99 -6.42
C PRO A 58 -28.36 15.64 -6.64
N ALA A 59 -29.21 16.05 -5.69
CA ALA A 59 -30.63 15.75 -5.72
C ALA A 59 -31.24 16.18 -7.08
N PRO A 60 -32.22 15.43 -7.61
CA PRO A 60 -32.94 15.85 -8.81
C PRO A 60 -33.51 17.24 -8.57
N CYS A 61 -33.15 18.21 -9.42
CA CYS A 61 -33.78 19.52 -9.42
C CYS A 61 -35.27 19.31 -9.77
N GLU A 62 -36.15 19.38 -8.77
CA GLU A 62 -37.58 19.50 -9.02
C GLU A 62 -37.80 20.85 -9.71
N TYR A 63 -37.91 20.82 -11.04
CA TYR A 63 -38.51 21.92 -11.78
C TYR A 63 -40.01 21.93 -11.43
N THR A 64 -40.36 22.55 -10.31
CA THR A 64 -41.72 23.05 -10.10
C THR A 64 -41.99 24.07 -11.20
N MET A 65 -42.62 23.60 -12.28
CA MET A 65 -43.32 24.43 -13.25
C MET A 65 -44.46 25.14 -12.52
N GLN A 66 -44.12 26.27 -11.88
CA GLN A 66 -45.10 27.21 -11.38
C GLN A 66 -45.70 27.93 -12.59
N ASN A 67 -47.00 27.70 -12.77
CA ASN A 67 -47.99 28.52 -13.43
C ASN A 67 -47.74 28.98 -14.88
N ILE A 68 -48.47 28.33 -15.80
CA ILE A 68 -49.15 29.08 -16.88
C ILE A 68 -50.64 28.78 -16.75
N MET A 69 -51.35 29.70 -16.09
CA MET A 69 -52.78 29.96 -16.29
C MET A 69 -52.91 31.40 -16.76
#